data_AF-A0AAE1ER39-F1
#
_entry.id   AF-A0AAE1ER39-F1
#
_cell.length_a   1.000
_cell.length_b   1.000
_cell.length_c   1.000
_cell.angle_alpha   90.00
_cell.angle_beta   90.00
_cell.angle_gamma   90.00
#
_symmetry.space_group_name_H-M   'P 1'
#
loop_
_entity.id
_entity.type
_entity.pdbx_description
1 polymer ?
#
loop_
_entity_poly.entity_id
_entity_poly.type
_entity_poly.pdbx_seq_one_letter_code
_entity_poly.pdbx_strand_id
1 'polypeptide(L)'
;MEDAQGWKVKCRELFPNVHAITTSTEILKTSLILSSSITKVREVKKRDNNEEDGETSGAAEVGEGVDPVSGGNNGAVRTLLDKVYLLTRTEINIKDLRKMSPDVKEQLEAGDIFVVQESQSGIRSSQVSLKDDKLYLYIHCLQDKPPPPYSHSLKMSDIVKELDPISTCTFLDLEWTGSTRKRVHIELKWDTSRAEQFVLLCTGERGHSYRNTRLFKKGEPGGYVMGGDYEHNNGKGGDSLLYHPYQEYETSAFAGSVLSRDARFIITTTDREEGEWSYLIGDVVGGLEVVREALNLTDITQATVVDCGIMVPVTDQQTR
;
A
#
# COMPACT_ATOMS: atom_id res chain seq x y z
N MET A 1 -31.60 -15.28 -28.74
CA MET A 1 -31.73 -15.73 -27.32
C MET A 1 -31.89 -17.24 -27.24
N GLU A 2 -32.70 -17.87 -28.10
CA GLU A 2 -32.92 -19.33 -28.12
C GLU A 2 -31.63 -20.18 -28.28
N ASP A 3 -30.66 -19.76 -29.10
CA ASP A 3 -29.40 -20.50 -29.28
C ASP A 3 -28.49 -20.52 -28.03
N ALA A 4 -28.54 -19.48 -27.20
CA ALA A 4 -27.70 -19.39 -25.99
C ALA A 4 -28.23 -20.28 -24.86
N GLN A 5 -29.55 -20.50 -24.81
CA GLN A 5 -30.16 -21.44 -23.85
C GLN A 5 -29.90 -22.90 -24.24
N GLY A 6 -29.95 -23.24 -25.53
CA GLY A 6 -29.61 -24.58 -26.01
C GLY A 6 -28.14 -24.97 -25.73
N TRP A 7 -27.22 -24.02 -25.92
CA TRP A 7 -25.80 -24.23 -25.61
C TRP A 7 -25.55 -24.46 -24.11
N LYS A 8 -26.27 -23.74 -23.23
CA LYS A 8 -26.17 -23.90 -21.77
C LYS A 8 -26.56 -25.29 -21.27
N VAL A 9 -27.63 -25.86 -21.80
CA VAL A 9 -28.11 -27.19 -21.41
C VAL A 9 -27.05 -28.23 -21.80
N LYS A 10 -26.55 -28.15 -23.04
CA LYS A 10 -25.55 -29.06 -23.58
C LYS A 10 -24.22 -29.01 -22.83
N CYS A 11 -23.75 -27.81 -22.45
CA CYS A 11 -22.53 -27.66 -21.65
C CYS A 11 -22.69 -28.17 -20.21
N ARG A 12 -23.88 -28.04 -19.62
CA ARG A 12 -24.15 -28.49 -18.24
C ARG A 12 -24.29 -30.02 -18.16
N GLU A 13 -24.77 -30.66 -19.23
CA GLU A 13 -24.80 -32.12 -19.37
C GLU A 13 -23.41 -32.72 -19.61
N LEU A 14 -22.57 -32.05 -20.41
CA LEU A 14 -21.22 -32.53 -20.73
C LEU A 14 -20.19 -32.24 -19.64
N PHE A 15 -20.38 -31.20 -18.83
CA PHE A 15 -19.40 -30.73 -17.85
C PHE A 15 -20.08 -30.32 -16.51
N PRO A 16 -20.69 -31.27 -15.78
CA PRO A 16 -21.57 -30.99 -14.64
C PRO A 16 -20.90 -30.28 -13.45
N ASN A 17 -19.57 -30.30 -13.36
CA ASN A 17 -18.81 -29.74 -12.24
C ASN A 17 -17.85 -28.60 -12.64
N VAL A 18 -17.96 -28.05 -13.85
CA VAL A 18 -17.04 -26.99 -14.28
C VAL A 18 -17.57 -25.63 -13.83
N HIS A 19 -17.14 -25.21 -12.64
CA HIS A 19 -17.46 -23.91 -12.05
C HIS A 19 -17.23 -22.75 -13.04
N ALA A 20 -16.20 -22.87 -13.89
CA ALA A 20 -15.85 -21.89 -14.93
C ALA A 20 -16.93 -21.67 -15.99
N ILE A 21 -17.73 -22.69 -16.36
CA ILE A 21 -18.82 -22.53 -17.34
C ILE A 21 -19.95 -21.70 -16.72
N THR A 22 -20.30 -22.00 -15.46
CA THR A 22 -21.32 -21.25 -14.73
C THR A 22 -20.90 -19.79 -14.56
N THR A 23 -19.68 -19.55 -14.10
CA THR A 23 -19.10 -18.20 -13.94
C THR A 23 -19.05 -17.44 -15.27
N SER A 24 -18.55 -18.06 -16.35
CA SER A 24 -18.50 -17.43 -17.69
C SER A 24 -19.87 -17.03 -18.18
N THR A 25 -20.89 -17.87 -17.97
CA THR A 25 -22.23 -17.55 -18.42
C THR A 25 -22.92 -16.47 -17.58
N GLU A 26 -22.59 -16.36 -16.29
CA GLU A 26 -23.09 -15.27 -15.45
C GLU A 26 -22.35 -13.94 -15.75
N ILE A 27 -21.06 -13.98 -16.09
CA ILE A 27 -20.32 -12.82 -16.59
C ILE A 27 -20.95 -12.31 -17.89
N LEU A 28 -21.18 -13.19 -18.87
CA LEU A 28 -21.77 -12.82 -20.16
C LEU A 28 -23.16 -12.21 -20.00
N LYS A 29 -24.01 -12.82 -19.17
CA LYS A 29 -25.34 -12.26 -18.86
C LYS A 29 -25.24 -10.88 -18.22
N THR A 30 -24.39 -10.73 -17.20
CA THR A 30 -24.29 -9.49 -16.43
C THR A 30 -23.66 -8.38 -17.28
N SER A 31 -22.69 -8.70 -18.14
CA SER A 31 -22.08 -7.78 -19.12
C SER A 31 -23.08 -7.30 -20.19
N LEU A 32 -23.93 -8.20 -20.71
CA LEU A 32 -25.01 -7.84 -21.63
C LEU A 32 -26.06 -6.92 -20.99
N ILE A 33 -26.42 -7.17 -19.73
CA ILE A 33 -27.34 -6.32 -18.99
C ILE A 33 -26.71 -4.94 -18.77
N LEU A 34 -25.43 -4.90 -18.39
CA LEU A 34 -24.69 -3.66 -18.19
C LEU A 34 -24.60 -2.83 -19.48
N SER A 35 -24.24 -3.44 -20.62
CA SER A 35 -24.14 -2.73 -21.90
C SER A 35 -25.50 -2.15 -22.32
N SER A 36 -26.59 -2.90 -22.15
CA SER A 36 -27.94 -2.38 -22.42
C SER A 36 -28.32 -1.21 -21.50
N SER A 37 -27.90 -1.25 -20.24
CA SER A 37 -28.20 -0.22 -19.25
C SER A 37 -27.40 1.06 -19.51
N ILE A 38 -26.12 0.94 -19.89
CA ILE A 38 -25.27 2.07 -20.29
C ILE A 38 -25.81 2.74 -21.56
N THR A 39 -26.24 1.96 -22.55
CA THR A 39 -26.83 2.50 -23.78
C THR A 39 -28.11 3.28 -23.49
N LYS A 40 -28.99 2.76 -22.63
CA LYS A 40 -30.20 3.49 -22.19
C LYS A 40 -29.89 4.80 -21.48
N VAL A 41 -28.90 4.80 -20.58
CA VAL A 41 -28.46 6.03 -19.88
C VAL A 41 -27.89 7.06 -20.87
N ARG A 42 -27.12 6.61 -21.88
CA ARG A 42 -26.59 7.48 -22.94
C ARG A 42 -27.71 8.05 -23.82
N GLU A 43 -28.74 7.27 -24.13
CA GLU A 43 -29.89 7.74 -24.92
C GLU A 43 -30.74 8.77 -24.17
N VAL A 44 -30.95 8.58 -22.85
CA VAL A 44 -31.67 9.57 -22.01
C VAL A 44 -30.91 10.89 -21.97
N LYS A 45 -29.60 10.87 -21.68
CA LYS A 45 -28.77 12.10 -21.70
C LYS A 45 -28.73 12.80 -23.05
N LYS A 46 -28.88 12.06 -24.15
CA LYS A 46 -28.90 12.62 -25.51
C LYS A 46 -30.25 13.22 -25.88
N ARG A 47 -31.34 12.81 -25.22
CA ARG A 47 -32.68 13.42 -25.33
C ARG A 47 -32.77 14.70 -24.49
N ASP A 48 -32.24 14.68 -23.27
CA ASP A 48 -32.21 15.87 -22.40
C ASP A 48 -31.42 17.03 -23.03
N ASN A 49 -30.34 16.74 -23.77
CA ASN A 49 -29.56 17.76 -24.49
C ASN A 49 -30.21 18.26 -25.80
N ASN A 50 -31.30 17.65 -26.27
CA ASN A 50 -31.96 18.00 -27.52
C ASN A 50 -33.29 18.76 -27.30
N GLU A 51 -33.69 19.02 -26.05
CA GLU A 51 -34.91 19.78 -25.71
C GLU A 51 -34.64 21.24 -25.26
N GLU A 52 -33.39 21.74 -25.29
CA GLU A 52 -33.05 23.11 -24.87
C GLU A 52 -32.93 24.18 -25.99
N ASP A 53 -33.21 23.85 -27.26
CA ASP A 53 -33.22 24.84 -28.35
C ASP A 53 -34.66 25.19 -28.78
N GLY A 54 -35.29 26.10 -28.02
CA GLY A 54 -36.65 26.59 -28.27
C GLY A 54 -37.00 27.90 -27.54
N GLU A 55 -36.37 28.99 -27.96
CA GLU A 55 -36.75 30.43 -27.89
C GLU A 55 -37.71 31.00 -26.80
N THR A 56 -37.20 32.08 -26.17
CA THR A 56 -37.82 33.40 -25.85
C THR A 56 -38.34 33.75 -24.43
N SER A 57 -37.53 34.60 -23.77
CA SER A 57 -37.84 35.86 -23.05
C SER A 57 -38.94 35.94 -21.98
N GLY A 58 -38.54 36.34 -20.77
CA GLY A 58 -39.42 36.99 -19.78
C GLY A 58 -38.86 36.97 -18.36
N ALA A 59 -38.60 38.14 -17.78
CA ALA A 59 -38.10 38.33 -16.42
C ALA A 59 -39.19 38.12 -15.35
N ALA A 60 -38.84 37.51 -14.20
CA ALA A 60 -39.35 37.85 -12.85
C ALA A 60 -38.73 36.97 -11.75
N GLU A 61 -38.70 37.54 -10.55
CA GLU A 61 -38.07 37.13 -9.30
C GLU A 61 -38.74 35.97 -8.50
N VAL A 62 -37.92 35.34 -7.65
CA VAL A 62 -38.18 34.69 -6.33
C VAL A 62 -39.05 33.42 -6.26
N GLY A 63 -38.49 32.37 -5.64
CA GLY A 63 -39.28 31.25 -5.08
C GLY A 63 -38.45 30.01 -4.74
N GLU A 64 -38.51 29.58 -3.49
CA GLU A 64 -37.83 28.45 -2.87
C GLU A 64 -38.11 27.07 -3.51
N GLY A 65 -37.15 26.15 -3.34
CA GLY A 65 -37.42 24.72 -3.18
C GLY A 65 -37.60 23.90 -4.47
N VAL A 66 -36.54 23.24 -4.91
CA VAL A 66 -36.67 22.01 -5.72
C VAL A 66 -35.67 20.98 -5.20
N ASP A 67 -36.22 19.88 -4.67
CA ASP A 67 -35.53 18.67 -4.25
C ASP A 67 -34.62 18.10 -5.36
N PRO A 68 -33.48 17.48 -5.02
CA PRO A 68 -32.66 16.80 -6.01
C PRO A 68 -33.40 15.56 -6.51
N VAL A 69 -33.75 15.57 -7.80
CA VAL A 69 -34.34 14.45 -8.52
C VAL A 69 -33.40 13.23 -8.45
N SER A 70 -33.76 12.30 -7.57
CA SER A 70 -33.68 10.83 -7.69
C SER A 70 -32.58 10.26 -8.60
N GLY A 71 -31.43 9.92 -7.99
CA GLY A 71 -30.30 9.19 -8.59
C GLY A 71 -30.52 7.67 -8.77
N GLY A 72 -31.70 7.22 -9.20
CA GLY A 72 -32.08 5.79 -9.23
C GLY A 72 -31.30 4.89 -10.19
N ASN A 73 -30.86 5.39 -11.35
CA ASN A 73 -30.24 4.55 -12.39
C ASN A 73 -28.73 4.32 -12.22
N ASN A 74 -27.99 5.28 -11.63
CA ASN A 74 -26.55 5.12 -11.40
C ASN A 74 -26.25 4.04 -10.35
N GLY A 75 -27.12 3.87 -9.35
CA GLY A 75 -26.97 2.82 -8.33
C GLY A 75 -27.05 1.42 -8.92
N ALA A 76 -28.03 1.16 -9.79
CA ALA A 76 -28.22 -0.15 -10.42
C ALA A 76 -27.06 -0.54 -11.36
N VAL A 77 -26.55 0.43 -12.14
CA VAL A 77 -25.38 0.23 -13.01
C VAL A 77 -24.14 -0.11 -12.17
N ARG A 78 -23.95 0.57 -11.04
CA ARG A 78 -22.83 0.31 -10.12
C ARG A 78 -22.92 -1.08 -9.51
N THR A 79 -24.09 -1.50 -9.03
CA THR A 79 -24.30 -2.86 -8.50
C THR A 79 -24.04 -3.96 -9.53
N LEU A 80 -24.37 -3.72 -10.80
CA LEU A 80 -24.06 -4.66 -11.89
C LEU A 80 -22.55 -4.72 -12.17
N LEU A 81 -21.88 -3.56 -12.17
CA LEU A 81 -20.42 -3.48 -12.32
C LEU A 81 -19.70 -4.24 -11.20
N ASP A 82 -20.15 -4.06 -9.95
CA ASP A 82 -19.65 -4.77 -8.77
C ASP A 82 -19.78 -6.29 -8.93
N LYS A 83 -20.92 -6.77 -9.47
CA LYS A 83 -21.15 -8.20 -9.73
C LYS A 83 -20.25 -8.76 -10.83
N VAL A 84 -20.11 -8.05 -11.95
CA VAL A 84 -19.20 -8.48 -13.04
C VAL A 84 -17.77 -8.56 -12.51
N TYR A 85 -17.35 -7.53 -11.77
CA TYR A 85 -16.05 -7.49 -11.15
C TYR A 85 -15.83 -8.66 -10.19
N LEU A 86 -16.75 -8.92 -9.26
CA LEU A 86 -16.63 -10.03 -8.30
C LEU A 86 -16.51 -11.41 -8.98
N LEU A 87 -17.20 -11.59 -10.12
CA LEU A 87 -17.20 -12.86 -10.87
C LEU A 87 -15.96 -13.06 -11.75
N THR A 88 -15.31 -11.98 -12.17
CA THR A 88 -14.13 -12.00 -13.05
C THR A 88 -12.82 -11.89 -12.30
N ARG A 89 -12.86 -11.38 -11.06
CA ARG A 89 -11.66 -11.16 -10.25
C ARG A 89 -10.97 -12.48 -9.94
N THR A 90 -9.74 -12.59 -10.41
CA THR A 90 -8.78 -13.60 -9.94
C THR A 90 -8.24 -13.16 -8.59
N GLU A 91 -8.25 -14.06 -7.60
CA GLU A 91 -7.56 -13.81 -6.33
C GLU A 91 -6.05 -13.80 -6.58
N ILE A 92 -5.39 -12.72 -6.21
CA ILE A 92 -3.93 -12.59 -6.27
C ILE A 92 -3.42 -12.79 -4.85
N ASN A 93 -2.56 -13.78 -4.64
CA ASN A 93 -1.87 -13.96 -3.37
C ASN A 93 -0.40 -13.50 -3.49
N ILE A 94 0.30 -13.47 -2.35
CA ILE A 94 1.69 -13.02 -2.27
C ILE A 94 2.65 -13.90 -3.08
N LYS A 95 2.36 -15.20 -3.25
CA LYS A 95 3.18 -16.09 -4.08
C LYS A 95 3.03 -15.75 -5.56
N ASP A 96 1.84 -15.33 -5.98
CA ASP A 96 1.60 -14.86 -7.35
C ASP A 96 2.30 -13.52 -7.60
N LEU A 97 2.27 -12.60 -6.63
CA LEU A 97 3.06 -11.36 -6.67
C LEU A 97 4.56 -11.63 -6.83
N ARG A 98 5.10 -12.57 -6.04
CA ARG A 98 6.53 -12.92 -6.09
C ARG A 98 6.92 -13.61 -7.40
N LYS A 99 6.01 -14.30 -8.08
CA LYS A 99 6.29 -14.90 -9.40
C LYS A 99 6.32 -13.86 -10.52
N MET A 100 5.68 -12.70 -10.33
CA MET A 100 5.65 -11.61 -11.30
C MET A 100 5.24 -12.05 -12.70
N SER A 101 4.09 -12.73 -12.82
CA SER A 101 3.52 -13.04 -14.14
C SER A 101 3.21 -11.75 -14.91
N PRO A 102 3.13 -11.79 -16.26
CA PRO A 102 2.83 -10.59 -17.06
C PRO A 102 1.58 -9.83 -16.60
N ASP A 103 0.49 -10.54 -16.33
CA ASP A 103 -0.79 -9.94 -15.88
C ASP A 103 -0.65 -9.25 -14.52
N VAL A 104 0.02 -9.91 -13.56
CA VAL A 104 0.25 -9.35 -12.21
C VAL A 104 1.14 -8.12 -12.29
N LYS A 105 2.15 -8.15 -13.17
CA LYS A 105 3.03 -7.01 -13.39
C LYS A 105 2.29 -5.82 -13.99
N GLU A 106 1.42 -6.04 -14.97
CA GLU A 106 0.58 -4.98 -15.54
C GLU A 106 -0.31 -4.35 -14.47
N GLN A 107 -0.93 -5.16 -13.62
CA GLN A 107 -1.76 -4.68 -12.50
C GLN A 107 -0.95 -3.91 -11.44
N LEU A 108 0.29 -4.33 -11.17
CA LEU A 108 1.21 -3.60 -10.28
C LEU A 108 1.62 -2.25 -10.88
N GLU A 109 1.98 -2.22 -12.16
CA GLU A 109 2.36 -1.00 -12.88
C GLU A 109 1.17 -0.03 -13.01
N ALA A 110 -0.06 -0.54 -13.10
CA ALA A 110 -1.29 0.24 -13.03
C ALA A 110 -1.60 0.78 -11.62
N GLY A 111 -0.95 0.25 -10.58
CA GLY A 111 -1.20 0.62 -9.18
C GLY A 111 -2.49 0.04 -8.61
N ASP A 112 -2.99 -1.06 -9.18
CA ASP A 112 -4.28 -1.66 -8.81
C ASP A 112 -4.19 -2.68 -7.67
N ILE A 113 -2.98 -2.90 -7.13
CA ILE A 113 -2.75 -3.88 -6.06
C ILE A 113 -2.49 -3.17 -4.73
N PHE A 114 -3.30 -3.53 -3.74
CA PHE A 114 -3.25 -3.01 -2.39
C PHE A 114 -3.09 -4.13 -1.37
N VAL A 115 -2.48 -3.80 -0.24
CA VAL A 115 -2.53 -4.60 0.99
C VAL A 115 -3.56 -3.97 1.92
N VAL A 116 -4.37 -4.80 2.57
CA VAL A 116 -5.46 -4.36 3.45
C VAL A 116 -5.36 -5.00 4.82
N GLN A 117 -5.89 -4.28 5.81
CA GLN A 117 -6.05 -4.77 7.16
C GLN A 117 -7.33 -4.19 7.77
N GLU A 118 -8.13 -5.06 8.40
CA GLU A 118 -9.27 -4.61 9.20
C GLU A 118 -8.80 -4.08 10.55
N SER A 119 -9.40 -2.99 10.98
CA SER A 119 -9.18 -2.38 12.29
C SER A 119 -10.51 -1.96 12.90
N GLN A 120 -10.51 -1.57 14.18
CA GLN A 120 -11.72 -1.09 14.86
C GLN A 120 -12.32 0.16 14.19
N SER A 121 -11.49 1.00 13.56
CA SER A 121 -11.89 2.22 12.86
C SER A 121 -12.25 2.01 11.38
N GLY A 122 -12.21 0.77 10.88
CA GLY A 122 -12.51 0.42 9.50
C GLY A 122 -11.35 -0.26 8.78
N ILE A 123 -11.44 -0.32 7.45
CA ILE A 123 -10.41 -0.94 6.60
C ILE A 123 -9.28 0.05 6.36
N ARG A 124 -8.06 -0.39 6.68
CA ARG A 124 -6.81 0.30 6.37
C ARG A 124 -6.19 -0.34 5.13
N SER A 125 -5.53 0.46 4.31
CA SER A 125 -4.88 -0.04 3.10
C SER A 125 -3.54 0.62 2.82
N SER A 126 -2.69 -0.09 2.09
CA SER A 126 -1.45 0.43 1.52
C SER A 126 -1.26 -0.05 0.10
N GLN A 127 -0.56 0.76 -0.69
CA GLN A 127 -0.24 0.41 -2.07
C GLN A 127 0.90 -0.64 -2.10
N VAL A 128 0.91 -1.45 -3.15
CA VAL A 128 2.09 -2.24 -3.55
C VAL A 128 2.73 -1.58 -4.76
N SER A 129 4.04 -1.33 -4.72
CA SER A 129 4.76 -0.79 -5.87
C SER A 129 5.97 -1.65 -6.24
N LEU A 130 6.41 -1.50 -7.49
CA LEU A 130 7.59 -2.17 -8.05
C LEU A 130 8.65 -1.10 -8.34
N LYS A 131 9.92 -1.38 -8.04
CA LYS A 131 11.05 -0.51 -8.44
C LYS A 131 11.65 -0.97 -9.77
N ASP A 132 12.36 -0.05 -10.43
CA ASP A 132 12.95 -0.18 -11.76
C ASP A 132 13.83 -1.42 -11.98
N ASP A 133 14.50 -1.94 -10.94
CA ASP A 133 15.30 -3.17 -11.01
C ASP A 133 14.45 -4.46 -10.96
N LYS A 134 13.17 -4.35 -10.58
CA LYS A 134 12.16 -5.41 -10.48
C LYS A 134 12.53 -6.56 -9.54
N LEU A 135 13.48 -6.35 -8.64
CA LEU A 135 13.92 -7.37 -7.69
C LEU A 135 13.03 -7.43 -6.44
N TYR A 136 12.39 -6.31 -6.09
CA TYR A 136 11.58 -6.19 -4.87
C TYR A 136 10.24 -5.53 -5.11
N LEU A 137 9.23 -6.06 -4.42
CA LEU A 137 7.93 -5.42 -4.19
C LEU A 137 8.02 -4.54 -2.94
N TYR A 138 7.58 -3.30 -3.01
CA TYR A 138 7.48 -2.41 -1.87
C TYR A 138 6.05 -2.45 -1.35
N ILE A 139 5.88 -2.94 -0.12
CA ILE A 139 4.62 -2.87 0.59
C ILE A 139 4.68 -1.63 1.48
N HIS A 140 3.91 -0.62 1.10
CA HIS A 140 3.93 0.67 1.80
C HIS A 140 3.20 0.58 3.16
N CYS A 141 3.43 1.58 4.00
CA CYS A 141 2.77 1.72 5.30
C CYS A 141 1.24 1.83 5.15
N LEU A 142 0.50 1.12 6.00
CA LEU A 142 -0.96 1.15 6.07
C LEU A 142 -1.46 2.56 6.41
N GLN A 143 -2.49 2.99 5.69
CA GLN A 143 -3.19 4.25 5.92
C GLN A 143 -4.65 4.00 6.28
N ASP A 144 -5.25 4.89 7.07
CA ASP A 144 -6.65 4.81 7.53
C ASP A 144 -7.62 5.19 6.42
N LYS A 145 -7.56 4.45 5.31
CA LYS A 145 -8.42 4.59 4.15
C LYS A 145 -8.66 3.21 3.52
N PRO A 146 -9.88 2.93 3.03
CA PRO A 146 -10.13 1.71 2.27
C PRO A 146 -9.36 1.76 0.94
N PRO A 147 -9.07 0.60 0.34
CA PRO A 147 -8.45 0.57 -0.97
C PRO A 147 -9.42 1.13 -2.03
N PRO A 148 -8.93 1.60 -3.20
CA PRO A 148 -9.80 2.05 -4.28
C PRO A 148 -10.81 0.98 -4.69
N PRO A 149 -12.03 1.37 -5.13
CA PRO A 149 -12.98 0.42 -5.69
C PRO A 149 -12.34 -0.39 -6.82
N TYR A 150 -12.65 -1.68 -6.89
CA TYR A 150 -12.17 -2.59 -7.94
C TYR A 150 -10.65 -2.87 -7.94
N SER A 151 -9.92 -2.44 -6.91
CA SER A 151 -8.53 -2.84 -6.71
C SER A 151 -8.40 -4.28 -6.21
N HIS A 152 -7.29 -4.93 -6.57
CA HIS A 152 -6.88 -6.19 -5.96
C HIS A 152 -6.36 -5.93 -4.55
N SER A 153 -6.71 -6.81 -3.62
CA SER A 153 -6.40 -6.65 -2.20
C SER A 153 -5.84 -7.95 -1.64
N LEU A 154 -4.69 -7.84 -0.97
CA LEU A 154 -4.08 -8.91 -0.18
C LEU A 154 -4.16 -8.56 1.30
N LYS A 155 -4.25 -9.56 2.18
CA LYS A 155 -4.26 -9.28 3.62
C LYS A 155 -2.85 -9.03 4.14
N MET A 156 -2.66 -8.01 4.97
CA MET A 156 -1.37 -7.74 5.63
C MET A 156 -0.85 -8.98 6.39
N SER A 157 -1.74 -9.69 7.07
CA SER A 157 -1.40 -10.92 7.78
C SER A 157 -0.80 -12.01 6.90
N ASP A 158 -1.15 -12.05 5.60
CA ASP A 158 -0.63 -13.05 4.67
C ASP A 158 0.73 -12.63 4.11
N ILE A 159 1.00 -11.32 4.06
CA ILE A 159 2.34 -10.79 3.76
C ILE A 159 3.30 -11.12 4.89
N VAL A 160 2.92 -10.78 6.14
CA VAL A 160 3.78 -10.93 7.33
C VAL A 160 4.17 -12.40 7.57
N LYS A 161 3.27 -13.36 7.33
CA LYS A 161 3.56 -14.80 7.44
C LYS A 161 4.66 -15.31 6.51
N GLU A 162 4.93 -14.60 5.42
CA GLU A 162 5.90 -14.99 4.40
C GLU A 162 7.22 -14.21 4.53
N LEU A 163 7.32 -13.30 5.51
CA LEU A 163 8.56 -12.60 5.84
C LEU A 163 9.49 -13.49 6.64
N ASP A 164 10.78 -13.39 6.34
CA ASP A 164 11.83 -13.99 7.15
C ASP A 164 12.18 -13.03 8.29
N PRO A 165 12.03 -13.44 9.56
CA PRO A 165 12.31 -12.59 10.72
C PRO A 165 13.76 -12.08 10.77
N ILE A 166 14.71 -12.75 10.10
CA ILE A 166 16.15 -12.43 10.19
C ILE A 166 16.66 -11.65 8.98
N SER A 167 15.94 -11.66 7.85
CA SER A 167 16.38 -11.03 6.59
C SER A 167 15.36 -10.07 5.97
N THR A 168 14.36 -9.65 6.75
CA THR A 168 13.37 -8.67 6.28
C THR A 168 14.03 -7.35 5.93
N CYS A 169 13.85 -6.91 4.69
CA CYS A 169 14.26 -5.58 4.24
C CYS A 169 13.12 -4.58 4.42
N THR A 170 13.48 -3.38 4.85
CA THR A 170 12.57 -2.25 5.06
C THR A 170 13.06 -1.03 4.30
N PHE A 171 12.21 -0.02 4.16
CA PHE A 171 12.61 1.24 3.56
C PHE A 171 12.02 2.44 4.30
N LEU A 172 12.76 3.55 4.24
CA LEU A 172 12.32 4.88 4.69
C LEU A 172 12.49 5.86 3.54
N ASP A 173 11.41 6.53 3.15
CA ASP A 173 11.45 7.66 2.22
C ASP A 173 11.57 8.96 3.01
N LEU A 174 12.71 9.61 2.86
CA LEU A 174 13.02 10.90 3.45
C LEU A 174 12.78 12.03 2.46
N GLU A 175 12.22 13.13 2.98
CA GLU A 175 12.02 14.37 2.24
C GLU A 175 12.22 15.57 3.18
N TRP A 176 12.79 16.64 2.65
CA TRP A 176 12.93 17.94 3.31
C TRP A 176 12.77 19.06 2.28
N THR A 177 12.70 20.30 2.76
CA THR A 177 12.48 21.46 1.89
C THR A 177 13.56 21.54 0.80
N GLY A 178 13.13 21.55 -0.47
CA GLY A 178 14.01 21.64 -1.62
C GLY A 178 14.65 20.33 -2.06
N SER A 179 14.35 19.19 -1.41
CA SER A 179 14.75 17.87 -1.90
C SER A 179 13.61 17.20 -2.67
N THR A 180 13.97 16.37 -3.64
CA THR A 180 13.06 15.29 -4.06
C THR A 180 13.00 14.23 -2.97
N ARG A 181 11.97 13.39 -2.99
CA ARG A 181 11.90 12.18 -2.15
C ARG A 181 13.12 11.29 -2.41
N LYS A 182 13.74 10.80 -1.33
CA LYS A 182 14.93 9.94 -1.37
C LYS A 182 14.74 8.75 -0.44
N ARG A 183 15.25 7.58 -0.81
CA ARG A 183 14.97 6.32 -0.11
C ARG A 183 16.21 5.76 0.57
N VAL A 184 16.03 5.29 1.80
CA VAL A 184 16.99 4.46 2.54
C VAL A 184 16.44 3.03 2.59
N HIS A 185 17.25 2.04 2.25
CA HIS A 185 16.93 0.62 2.42
C HIS A 185 17.70 0.06 3.60
N ILE A 186 17.01 -0.67 4.46
CA ILE A 186 17.56 -1.22 5.69
C ILE A 186 17.28 -2.73 5.68
N GLU A 187 18.34 -3.52 5.71
CA GLU A 187 18.24 -4.96 5.95
C GLU A 187 18.28 -5.17 7.46
N LEU A 188 17.20 -5.73 8.01
CA LEU A 188 17.20 -6.14 9.40
C LEU A 188 18.07 -7.37 9.55
N LYS A 189 18.81 -7.39 10.65
CA LYS A 189 19.64 -8.51 11.08
C LYS A 189 19.14 -8.89 12.46
N TRP A 190 19.26 -10.17 12.78
CA TRP A 190 18.86 -10.74 14.07
C TRP A 190 17.34 -10.87 14.30
N ASP A 191 16.96 -12.02 14.85
CA ASP A 191 15.60 -12.28 15.31
C ASP A 191 15.39 -11.66 16.70
N THR A 192 15.23 -10.34 16.74
CA THR A 192 14.98 -9.60 18.00
C THR A 192 13.61 -8.96 17.98
N SER A 193 12.99 -8.81 19.15
CA SER A 193 11.73 -8.06 19.27
C SER A 193 11.89 -6.58 18.87
N ARG A 194 13.12 -6.04 18.82
CA ARG A 194 13.39 -4.68 18.31
C ARG A 194 13.29 -4.63 16.79
N ALA A 195 13.81 -5.65 16.10
CA ALA A 195 13.67 -5.80 14.65
C ALA A 195 12.20 -6.02 14.28
N GLU A 196 11.48 -6.90 15.00
CA GLU A 196 10.04 -7.10 14.82
C GLU A 196 9.26 -5.79 15.01
N GLN A 197 9.54 -5.05 16.08
CA GLN A 197 8.94 -3.73 16.33
C GLN A 197 9.23 -2.74 15.20
N PHE A 198 10.45 -2.74 14.66
CA PHE A 198 10.81 -1.88 13.54
C PHE A 198 9.97 -2.21 12.30
N VAL A 199 9.73 -3.50 12.01
CA VAL A 199 8.79 -3.91 10.95
C VAL A 199 7.39 -3.40 11.22
N LEU A 200 6.86 -3.58 12.44
CA LEU A 200 5.52 -3.12 12.82
C LEU A 200 5.34 -1.60 12.63
N LEU A 201 6.37 -0.82 12.96
CA LEU A 201 6.38 0.64 12.77
C LEU A 201 6.57 1.04 11.30
N CYS A 202 7.30 0.27 10.49
CA CYS A 202 7.40 0.48 9.04
C CYS A 202 6.07 0.17 8.34
N THR A 203 5.39 -0.93 8.69
CA THR A 203 4.12 -1.34 8.08
C THR A 203 2.93 -0.57 8.64
N GLY A 204 3.04 -0.05 9.87
CA GLY A 204 1.94 0.58 10.59
C GLY A 204 0.86 -0.41 11.05
N GLU A 205 1.14 -1.72 11.09
CA GLU A 205 0.18 -2.78 11.41
C GLU A 205 -0.56 -2.55 12.72
N ARG A 206 0.11 -1.98 13.73
CA ARG A 206 -0.48 -1.69 15.05
C ARG A 206 -0.93 -0.24 15.24
N GLY A 207 -1.19 0.47 14.15
CA GLY A 207 -1.71 1.85 14.17
C GLY A 207 -0.61 2.89 14.10
N HIS A 208 0.33 2.89 15.04
CA HIS A 208 1.49 3.78 15.02
C HIS A 208 2.51 3.36 13.93
N SER A 209 3.19 4.34 13.32
CA SER A 209 4.18 4.08 12.28
C SER A 209 5.26 5.17 12.19
N TYR A 210 6.31 4.89 11.43
CA TYR A 210 7.33 5.89 11.09
C TYR A 210 6.89 6.90 10.04
N ARG A 211 5.79 6.62 9.34
CA ARG A 211 5.26 7.55 8.34
C ARG A 211 4.83 8.86 9.01
N ASN A 212 5.26 9.97 8.43
CA ASN A 212 5.11 11.34 8.93
C ASN A 212 5.91 11.65 10.21
N THR A 213 6.82 10.78 10.65
CA THR A 213 7.76 11.12 11.72
C THR A 213 8.93 11.94 11.19
N ARG A 214 9.55 12.75 12.05
CA ARG A 214 10.70 13.58 11.72
C ARG A 214 11.97 13.01 12.31
N LEU A 215 13.08 13.30 11.65
CA LEU A 215 14.37 13.24 12.32
C LEU A 215 14.42 14.39 13.34
N PHE A 216 14.84 14.13 14.57
CA PHE A 216 14.79 15.14 15.64
C PHE A 216 16.14 15.46 16.25
N LYS A 217 17.17 14.64 15.96
CA LYS A 217 18.52 14.87 16.47
C LYS A 217 19.56 14.31 15.51
N LYS A 218 20.70 14.99 15.45
CA LYS A 218 21.93 14.51 14.82
C LYS A 218 23.09 14.54 15.82
N GLY A 219 23.99 13.58 15.71
CA GLY A 219 25.21 13.51 16.52
C GLY A 219 26.37 14.24 15.87
N GLU A 220 27.07 15.09 16.63
CA GLU A 220 28.23 15.85 16.16
C GLU A 220 29.56 15.16 16.52
N PRO A 221 30.57 15.19 15.61
CA PRO A 221 30.50 15.74 14.25
C PRO A 221 30.10 14.64 13.24
N GLY A 222 28.83 14.60 12.83
CA GLY A 222 28.34 13.80 11.69
C GLY A 222 28.24 12.28 11.91
N GLY A 223 28.06 11.82 13.15
CA GLY A 223 28.12 10.39 13.47
C GLY A 223 26.82 9.60 13.30
N TYR A 224 25.66 10.23 13.47
CA TYR A 224 24.35 9.57 13.36
C TYR A 224 23.16 10.55 13.27
N VAL A 225 22.02 10.07 12.78
CA VAL A 225 20.70 10.72 12.93
C VAL A 225 19.80 9.91 13.84
N MET A 226 18.80 10.55 14.46
CA MET A 226 17.73 9.90 15.21
C MET A 226 16.35 10.33 14.73
N GLY A 227 15.43 9.38 14.66
CA GLY A 227 14.05 9.56 14.26
C GLY A 227 13.11 8.56 14.95
N GLY A 228 11.86 8.50 14.49
CA GLY A 228 10.90 7.48 14.94
C GLY A 228 10.06 7.83 16.18
N ASP A 229 10.17 9.06 16.69
CA ASP A 229 9.24 9.57 17.70
C ASP A 229 7.89 9.91 17.05
N TYR A 230 6.99 8.91 17.01
CA TYR A 230 5.67 9.02 16.39
C TYR A 230 4.66 9.85 17.20
N GLU A 231 4.99 10.28 18.41
CA GLU A 231 4.08 11.03 19.27
C GLU A 231 4.38 12.53 19.24
N HIS A 232 5.65 12.90 19.40
CA HIS A 232 6.05 14.30 19.63
C HIS A 232 7.05 14.83 18.60
N ASN A 233 7.67 13.97 17.79
CA ASN A 233 8.69 14.36 16.82
C ASN A 233 9.85 15.18 17.40
N ASN A 234 10.17 14.98 18.68
CA ASN A 234 11.19 15.77 19.40
C ASN A 234 12.10 14.91 20.30
N GLY A 235 11.91 13.59 20.26
CA GLY A 235 12.66 12.61 21.02
C GLY A 235 12.09 12.33 22.41
N LYS A 236 10.98 12.96 22.82
CA LYS A 236 10.33 12.74 24.13
C LYS A 236 9.17 11.74 24.11
N GLY A 237 8.78 11.27 22.93
CA GLY A 237 7.81 10.18 22.79
C GLY A 237 8.37 8.97 22.04
N GLY A 238 7.44 8.14 21.58
CA GLY A 238 7.71 6.91 20.84
C GLY A 238 7.91 5.73 21.79
N ASP A 239 6.83 5.30 22.44
CA ASP A 239 6.85 4.12 23.29
C ASP A 239 6.84 2.82 22.47
N SER A 240 7.38 1.75 23.06
CA SER A 240 7.42 0.43 22.43
C SER A 240 6.02 -0.12 22.16
N LEU A 241 5.86 -0.76 21.01
CA LEU A 241 4.66 -1.52 20.65
C LEU A 241 4.70 -2.96 21.18
N LEU A 242 5.89 -3.45 21.54
CA LEU A 242 6.14 -4.78 22.10
C LEU A 242 6.73 -4.65 23.50
N TYR A 243 6.16 -5.41 24.46
CA TYR A 243 6.50 -5.35 25.90
C TYR A 243 7.27 -6.59 26.41
N HIS A 244 7.84 -7.39 25.52
CA HIS A 244 8.60 -8.60 25.90
C HIS A 244 10.10 -8.27 26.03
N PRO A 245 10.86 -9.01 26.87
CA PRO A 245 12.29 -8.78 27.03
C PRO A 245 13.01 -8.94 25.69
N TYR A 246 13.77 -7.92 25.30
CA TYR A 246 14.59 -7.96 24.10
C TYR A 246 15.75 -8.93 24.32
N GLN A 247 15.87 -9.94 23.46
CA GLN A 247 17.16 -10.60 23.29
C GLN A 247 18.06 -9.59 22.59
N GLU A 248 19.11 -9.17 23.27
CA GLU A 248 20.02 -8.13 22.78
C GLU A 248 21.35 -8.77 22.37
N TYR A 249 21.88 -8.34 21.23
CA TYR A 249 23.18 -8.77 20.73
C TYR A 249 24.16 -7.62 20.90
N GLU A 250 25.22 -7.84 21.66
CA GLU A 250 26.29 -6.86 21.83
C GLU A 250 27.28 -7.01 20.67
N THR A 251 27.35 -5.99 19.82
CA THR A 251 28.31 -5.95 18.71
C THR A 251 28.73 -4.52 18.38
N SER A 252 29.77 -4.38 17.56
CA SER A 252 30.25 -3.09 17.09
C SER A 252 29.31 -2.49 16.05
N ALA A 253 29.15 -1.17 16.06
CA ALA A 253 28.37 -0.44 15.07
C ALA A 253 29.29 0.23 14.03
N PHE A 254 28.99 0.03 12.76
CA PHE A 254 29.72 0.60 11.63
C PHE A 254 28.90 1.71 10.97
N ALA A 255 29.48 2.43 10.01
CA ALA A 255 28.70 3.32 9.17
C ALA A 255 27.54 2.56 8.49
N GLY A 256 26.31 3.02 8.68
CA GLY A 256 25.11 2.39 8.17
C GLY A 256 24.39 1.48 9.16
N SER A 257 24.95 1.19 10.33
CA SER A 257 24.24 0.42 11.35
C SER A 257 22.99 1.13 11.84
N VAL A 258 21.94 0.33 12.04
CA VAL A 258 20.62 0.78 12.49
C VAL A 258 20.36 0.23 13.88
N LEU A 259 20.02 1.12 14.79
CA LEU A 259 19.67 0.81 16.17
C LEU A 259 18.24 1.22 16.46
N SER A 260 17.58 0.49 17.36
CA SER A 260 16.21 0.77 17.78
C SER A 260 16.08 0.81 19.29
N ARG A 261 15.70 1.96 19.85
CA ARG A 261 15.50 2.17 21.28
C ARG A 261 14.09 2.71 21.53
N ASP A 262 13.30 1.92 22.24
CA ASP A 262 11.84 2.06 22.26
C ASP A 262 11.33 2.06 20.82
N ALA A 263 10.41 2.95 20.43
CA ALA A 263 10.05 3.10 19.02
C ALA A 263 11.02 3.98 18.22
N ARG A 264 12.05 4.57 18.81
CA ARG A 264 12.96 5.48 18.10
C ARG A 264 14.06 4.68 17.41
N PHE A 265 14.54 5.19 16.29
CA PHE A 265 15.67 4.61 15.58
C PHE A 265 16.85 5.56 15.50
N ILE A 266 18.04 4.97 15.37
CA ILE A 266 19.31 5.66 15.14
C ILE A 266 19.93 5.04 13.89
N ILE A 267 20.43 5.87 12.98
CA ILE A 267 21.24 5.42 11.84
C ILE A 267 22.61 6.09 11.93
N THR A 268 23.66 5.28 12.02
CA THR A 268 25.04 5.75 12.07
C THR A 268 25.57 6.05 10.66
N THR A 269 26.47 7.01 10.54
CA THR A 269 27.10 7.42 9.27
C THR A 269 28.62 7.34 9.27
N THR A 270 29.19 7.08 10.45
CA THR A 270 30.61 6.81 10.70
C THR A 270 30.73 5.55 11.54
N ASP A 271 31.88 4.90 11.44
CA ASP A 271 32.23 3.83 12.37
C ASP A 271 32.30 4.38 13.80
N ARG A 272 31.99 3.53 14.77
CA ARG A 272 32.13 3.86 16.18
C ARG A 272 32.93 2.76 16.85
N GLU A 273 34.08 3.15 17.39
CA GLU A 273 34.92 2.25 18.20
C GLU A 273 34.17 1.82 19.47
N GLU A 274 34.58 0.66 19.98
CA GLU A 274 33.95 -0.16 21.00
C GLU A 274 33.12 0.60 22.06
N GLY A 275 31.84 0.25 22.07
CA GLY A 275 30.87 0.53 23.13
C GLY A 275 29.71 -0.43 22.90
N GLU A 276 29.24 -1.09 23.95
CA GLU A 276 28.13 -2.04 23.86
C GLU A 276 26.86 -1.28 23.46
N TRP A 277 26.45 -1.43 22.21
CA TRP A 277 25.12 -1.03 21.77
C TRP A 277 24.27 -2.27 21.69
N SER A 278 23.49 -2.53 22.73
CA SER A 278 22.61 -3.70 22.81
C SER A 278 21.32 -3.54 21.97
N TYR A 279 21.29 -2.54 21.08
CA TYR A 279 20.10 -2.09 20.35
C TYR A 279 20.20 -2.23 18.83
N LEU A 280 21.24 -2.88 18.30
CA LEU A 280 21.37 -3.09 16.85
C LEU A 280 20.23 -3.98 16.31
N ILE A 281 19.68 -3.59 15.17
CA ILE A 281 18.59 -4.30 14.49
C ILE A 281 18.86 -4.56 13.01
N GLY A 282 19.89 -3.96 12.42
CA GLY A 282 20.19 -4.13 11.01
C GLY A 282 21.20 -3.12 10.49
N ASP A 283 21.34 -3.07 9.18
CA ASP A 283 22.23 -2.13 8.48
C ASP A 283 21.54 -1.54 7.24
N VAL A 284 21.95 -0.31 6.90
CA VAL A 284 21.58 0.34 5.64
C VAL A 284 22.31 -0.35 4.49
N VAL A 285 21.54 -0.98 3.60
CA VAL A 285 22.04 -1.66 2.38
C VAL A 285 21.95 -0.80 1.12
N GLY A 286 21.32 0.36 1.20
CA GLY A 286 21.31 1.37 0.14
C GLY A 286 20.72 2.69 0.63
N GLY A 287 21.15 3.81 0.06
CA GLY A 287 20.65 5.13 0.49
C GLY A 287 21.37 5.73 1.70
N LEU A 288 22.55 5.24 2.08
CA LEU A 288 23.32 5.82 3.19
C LEU A 288 23.72 7.29 2.92
N GLU A 289 23.93 7.63 1.65
CA GLU A 289 24.13 8.99 1.17
C GLU A 289 22.96 9.91 1.52
N VAL A 290 21.72 9.41 1.50
CA VAL A 290 20.53 10.18 1.88
C VAL A 290 20.60 10.60 3.34
N VAL A 291 21.04 9.68 4.21
CA VAL A 291 21.23 9.95 5.65
C VAL A 291 22.35 10.97 5.86
N ARG A 292 23.45 10.86 5.12
CA ARG A 292 24.56 11.83 5.15
C ARG A 292 24.15 13.20 4.66
N GLU A 293 23.30 13.28 3.64
CA GLU A 293 22.74 14.55 3.19
C GLU A 293 21.83 15.19 4.25
N ALA A 294 20.97 14.39 4.90
CA ALA A 294 20.12 14.87 6.00
C ALA A 294 20.95 15.43 7.16
N LEU A 295 22.11 14.82 7.49
CA LEU A 295 23.03 15.34 8.51
C LEU A 295 23.54 16.76 8.22
N ASN A 296 23.67 17.12 6.94
CA ASN A 296 24.14 18.43 6.52
C ASN A 296 23.07 19.53 6.65
N LEU A 297 21.83 19.18 6.97
CA LEU A 297 20.78 20.16 7.23
C LEU A 297 21.12 20.99 8.47
N THR A 298 20.95 22.31 8.37
CA THR A 298 21.09 23.22 9.53
C THR A 298 20.11 22.84 10.63
N ASP A 299 18.87 22.53 10.23
CA ASP A 299 17.82 22.03 11.10
C ASP A 299 17.40 20.63 10.62
N ILE A 300 17.81 19.61 11.37
CA ILE A 300 17.50 18.20 11.06
C ILE A 300 15.99 17.92 11.11
N THR A 301 15.21 18.72 11.83
CA THR A 301 13.76 18.56 11.98
C THR A 301 12.96 18.88 10.71
N GLN A 302 13.64 19.37 9.68
CA GLN A 302 13.07 19.51 8.34
C GLN A 302 12.99 18.18 7.58
N ALA A 303 13.79 17.18 7.95
CA ALA A 303 13.75 15.86 7.34
C ALA A 303 12.60 15.03 7.94
N THR A 304 11.67 14.63 7.07
CA THR A 304 10.48 13.85 7.41
C THR A 304 10.52 12.51 6.69
N VAL A 305 10.14 11.44 7.39
CA VAL A 305 9.82 10.15 6.78
C VAL A 305 8.45 10.26 6.13
N VAL A 306 8.38 10.58 4.84
CA VAL A 306 7.10 10.80 4.12
C VAL A 306 6.43 9.50 3.71
N ASP A 307 7.20 8.42 3.68
CA ASP A 307 6.71 7.06 3.48
C ASP A 307 7.68 6.03 4.07
N CYS A 308 7.18 4.84 4.35
CA CYS A 308 7.98 3.72 4.82
C CYS A 308 7.27 2.41 4.53
N GLY A 309 7.97 1.30 4.74
CA GLY A 309 7.37 -0.01 4.55
C GLY A 309 8.39 -1.13 4.52
N ILE A 310 7.97 -2.26 3.95
CA ILE A 310 8.78 -3.47 3.81
C ILE A 310 9.03 -3.79 2.35
N MET A 311 10.09 -4.53 2.09
CA MET A 311 10.49 -4.99 0.77
C MET A 311 10.37 -6.52 0.73
N VAL A 312 9.61 -7.02 -0.24
CA VAL A 312 9.42 -8.47 -0.46
C VAL A 312 10.13 -8.87 -1.75
N PRO A 313 11.08 -9.83 -1.71
CA PRO A 313 11.82 -10.22 -2.90
C PRO A 313 10.92 -10.95 -3.90
N VAL A 314 11.05 -10.58 -5.17
CA VAL A 314 10.47 -11.26 -6.31
C VAL A 314 11.29 -12.53 -6.56
N THR A 315 10.63 -13.68 -6.65
CA THR A 315 11.30 -14.94 -6.98
C THR A 315 11.44 -15.03 -8.49
N ASP A 316 12.67 -14.90 -8.99
CA ASP A 316 12.94 -15.15 -10.39
C ASP A 316 12.76 -16.65 -10.70
N GLN A 317 11.97 -16.97 -11.73
CA GLN A 317 11.85 -18.35 -12.21
C GLN A 317 13.04 -18.77 -13.09
N GLN A 318 14.05 -17.92 -13.30
CA GLN A 318 15.18 -18.21 -14.19
C GLN A 318 16.43 -18.85 -13.55
N THR A 319 16.42 -19.17 -12.26
CA THR A 319 17.52 -19.96 -11.65
C THR A 319 17.03 -21.29 -11.11
N ARG A 320 16.83 -22.26 -12.00
CA ARG A 320 17.06 -23.69 -11.75
C ARG A 320 17.59 -24.38 -13.00
#